data_AF-A0A941U1X5-F1
#
_entry.id   AF-A0A941U1X5-F1
#
_cell.length_a   1.000
_cell.length_b   1.000
_cell.length_c   1.000
_cell.angle_alpha   90.00
_cell.angle_beta   90.00
_cell.angle_gamma   90.00
#
_symmetry.space_group_name_H-M   'P 1'
#
loop_
_entity.id
_entity.type
_entity.pdbx_description
1 polymer ?
#
loop_
_entity_poly.entity_id
_entity_poly.type
_entity_poly.pdbx_seq_one_letter_code
_entity_poly.pdbx_strand_id
1 'polypeptide(L)' 'MADVLLYLVRLADVLGVDLDEACRTKLAANAAKYPVERARGRGYKYDAI' A
#
# COMPACT_ATOMS: atom_id res chain seq x y z
N MET A 1 -6.46 2.17 15.95
CA MET A 1 -6.33 1.97 14.48
C MET A 1 -7.57 2.44 13.73
N ALA A 2 -8.77 2.27 14.28
CA ALA A 2 -10.02 2.72 13.65
C ALA A 2 -10.07 4.23 13.37
N ASP A 3 -9.55 5.07 14.27
CA ASP A 3 -9.59 6.53 14.11
C ASP A 3 -8.81 7.00 12.88
N VAL A 4 -7.64 6.40 12.63
CA VAL A 4 -6.82 6.71 11.45
C VAL A 4 -7.57 6.37 10.16
N LEU A 5 -8.25 5.23 10.12
CA LEU A 5 -9.08 4.84 8.98
C LEU A 5 -10.26 5.79 8.80
N LEU A 6 -10.93 6.17 9.90
CA LEU A 6 -12.07 7.08 9.87
C LEU A 6 -11.68 8.45 9.30
N TYR A 7 -10.52 8.99 9.72
CA TYR A 7 -10.00 10.24 9.17
C TYR A 7 -9.62 10.12 7.70
N LEU A 8 -9.06 8.99 7.26
CA LEU A 8 -8.74 8.76 5.85
C LEU A 8 -10.00 8.70 4.97
N VAL A 9 -11.07 8.03 5.44
CA VAL A 9 -12.35 7.99 4.73
C VAL A 9 -12.96 9.40 4.63
N ARG A 10 -12.97 10.16 5.73
CA ARG A 10 -13.46 11.54 5.72
C ARG A 10 -12.63 12.46 4.82
N LEU A 11 -11.31 12.29 4.82
CA LEU A 11 -10.41 13.07 3.96
C LEU A 11 -10.67 12.78 2.48
N ALA A 12 -10.87 11.52 2.11
CA ALA A 12 -11.19 11.15 0.74
C ALA A 12 -12.53 11.77 0.28
N ASP A 13 -13.54 11.77 1.13
CA ASP A 13 -14.84 12.40 0.85
C ASP A 13 -14.70 13.91 0.61
N VAL A 14 -13.97 14.61 1.48
CA VAL A 14 -13.71 16.06 1.33
C VAL A 14 -12.92 16.40 0.06
N LEU A 15 -11.99 15.53 -0.34
CA LEU A 15 -11.16 15.72 -1.53
C LEU A 15 -11.80 15.18 -2.82
N GLY A 16 -12.98 14.54 -2.73
CA GLY A 16 -13.64 13.91 -3.88
C GLY A 16 -12.84 12.74 -4.47
N VAL A 17 -12.05 12.05 -3.65
CA VAL A 17 -11.22 10.91 -4.08
C VAL A 17 -12.02 9.61 -3.96
N ASP A 18 -12.12 8.86 -5.05
CA ASP A 18 -12.64 7.50 -5.01
C ASP A 18 -11.60 6.55 -4.37
N LEU A 19 -11.90 6.11 -3.15
CA LEU A 19 -11.03 5.23 -2.38
C LEU A 19 -10.92 3.80 -2.96
N ASP A 20 -11.96 3.28 -3.61
CA ASP A 20 -11.92 1.94 -4.22
C ASP A 20 -10.98 1.95 -5.42
N GLU A 21 -11.14 2.94 -6.30
CA GLU A 21 -10.28 3.10 -7.47
C GLU A 21 -8.82 3.39 -7.07
N ALA A 22 -8.61 4.29 -6.09
CA ALA A 22 -7.28 4.62 -5.58
C ALA A 22 -6.59 3.39 -4.97
N CYS A 23 -7.32 2.56 -4.23
CA CYS A 23 -6.80 1.34 -3.64
C CYS A 23 -6.38 0.33 -4.72
N ARG A 24 -7.25 0.08 -5.72
CA ARG A 24 -6.95 -0.82 -6.85
C ARG A 24 -5.72 -0.37 -7.62
N THR A 25 -5.65 0.91 -7.96
CA THR A 25 -4.51 1.51 -8.67
C THR A 25 -3.22 1.35 -7.88
N LYS A 26 -3.28 1.60 -6.57
CA LYS A 26 -2.12 1.46 -5.68
C LYS A 26 -1.65 0.01 -5.59
N LEU A 27 -2.58 -0.94 -5.49
CA LEU A 27 -2.26 -2.37 -5.46
C LEU A 27 -1.62 -2.83 -6.77
N ALA A 28 -2.15 -2.43 -7.92
CA ALA A 28 -1.56 -2.73 -9.23
C ALA A 28 -0.14 -2.17 -9.36
N ALA A 29 0.06 -0.90 -8.97
CA ALA A 29 1.39 -0.28 -8.97
C ALA A 29 2.37 -1.00 -8.02
N ASN A 30 1.91 -1.41 -6.84
CA ASN A 30 2.72 -2.18 -5.89
C ASN A 30 3.08 -3.55 -6.45
N ALA A 31 2.17 -4.25 -7.11
CA ALA A 31 2.43 -5.54 -7.75
C ALA A 31 3.49 -5.42 -8.85
N ALA A 32 3.43 -4.36 -9.66
CA ALA A 32 4.44 -4.06 -10.68
C ALA A 32 5.80 -3.72 -10.06
N LYS A 33 5.81 -2.94 -8.97
CA LYS A 33 7.04 -2.52 -8.27
C LYS A 33 7.71 -3.66 -7.50
N TYR A 34 6.91 -4.59 -6.96
CA TYR A 34 7.37 -5.70 -6.13
C TYR A 34 6.86 -7.03 -6.68
N PRO A 35 7.37 -7.48 -7.84
CA PRO A 35 6.98 -8.76 -8.40
C PRO A 35 7.40 -9.90 -7.46
N VAL A 36 6.47 -10.83 -7.20
CA VAL A 36 6.64 -11.94 -6.25
C VAL A 36 7.86 -12.80 -6.57
N GLU A 37 8.17 -12.95 -7.87
CA GLU A 37 9.36 -13.68 -8.35
C GLU A 37 10.68 -13.04 -7.90
N ARG A 38 10.72 -11.71 -7.72
CA ARG A 38 11.90 -10.98 -7.22
C ARG A 38 11.86 -10.76 -5.71
N ALA A 39 10.70 -10.95 -5.08
CA ALA A 39 10.50 -10.77 -3.63
C ALA A 39 10.71 -12.05 -2.82
N ARG A 40 10.71 -13.24 -3.46
CA ARG A 40 11.12 -14.50 -2.82
C ARG A 40 12.63 -14.53 -2.63
N GLY A 41 13.10 -14.27 -1.41
CA GLY A 41 14.45 -14.65 -0.96
C GLY A 41 15.42 -13.54 -0.56
N ARG A 42 15.02 -12.26 -0.50
CA ARG A 42 15.88 -11.20 0.07
C ARG A 42 15.37 -10.71 1.42
N GLY A 43 15.39 -11.62 2.39
CA GLY A 43 15.32 -11.32 3.83
C GLY A 43 16.67 -10.88 4.43
N TYR A 44 17.74 -10.82 3.65
CA TYR A 44 19.04 -10.33 4.12
C TYR A 44 19.02 -8.81 4.23
N LYS A 45 18.54 -8.28 5.34
CA LYS A 45 18.83 -6.90 5.74
C LYS A 45 19.53 -6.77 7.09
N TYR A 46 19.66 -7.83 7.90
CA TYR A 46 20.29 -7.73 9.22
C TYR A 46 21.07 -8.98 9.70
N ASP A 47 21.76 -9.70 8.82
CA ASP A 47 22.65 -10.82 9.22
C ASP A 47 24.10 -10.57 8.78
N ALA A 48 24.68 -9.44 9.19
CA ALA A 48 26.12 -9.24 9.17
C ALA A 48 26.53 -8.64 10.53
N ILE A 49 26.77 -9.54 11.48
CA ILE A 49 27.54 -9.29 12.72
C ILE A 49 29.01 -9.49 12.39
#